data_AF-T0MTR7-F1
#
_entry.id   AF-T0MTR7-F1
#
_cell.length_a   1.000
_cell.length_b   1.000
_cell.length_c   1.000
_cell.angle_alpha   90.00
_cell.angle_beta   90.00
_cell.angle_gamma   90.00
#
_symmetry.space_group_name_H-M   'P 1'
#
loop_
_entity.id
_entity.type
_entity.pdbx_description
1 polymer ?
#
loop_
_entity_poly.entity_id
_entity_poly.type
_entity_poly.pdbx_seq_one_letter_code
_entity_poly.pdbx_strand_id
1 'polypeptide(L)' 'MCVKIEDDDNINAPGLQEVHLPKGNYVRERITDWEKNLSQIPFIIDKISADNLVDPERYIIEFYRSEKELFLLIPIK' A
#
# COMPACT_ATOMS: atom_id res chain seq x y z
N MET A 1 4.22 -1.00 -11.68
CA MET A 1 4.50 -2.26 -12.42
C MET A 1 5.18 -3.20 -11.44
N CYS A 2 4.54 -4.29 -11.01
CA CYS A 2 5.19 -5.31 -10.21
C CYS A 2 5.78 -6.36 -11.17
N VAL A 3 7.05 -6.70 -11.00
CA VAL A 3 7.71 -7.75 -11.79
C VAL A 3 7.41 -9.09 -11.14
N LYS A 4 6.93 -10.04 -11.94
CA LYS A 4 6.77 -11.43 -11.49
C LYS A 4 8.17 -12.03 -11.34
N ILE A 5 8.43 -12.64 -10.19
CA ILE A 5 9.64 -13.43 -9.95
C ILE A 5 9.42 -14.78 -10.63
N GLU A 6 10.30 -15.15 -11.57
CA GLU A 6 10.33 -16.46 -12.22
C GLU A 6 11.26 -17.41 -11.43
N ASP A 7 11.13 -18.73 -11.62
CA ASP A 7 11.92 -19.75 -10.89
C ASP A 7 13.45 -19.60 -11.07
N ASP A 8 13.92 -18.97 -12.15
CA ASP A 8 15.35 -18.75 -12.44
C ASP A 8 15.87 -17.40 -11.89
N ASP A 9 15.00 -16.54 -11.37
CA ASP A 9 15.41 -15.24 -10.84
C ASP A 9 16.19 -15.41 -9.53
N ASN A 10 17.42 -14.87 -9.50
CA ASN A 10 18.19 -14.80 -8.26
C ASN A 10 17.69 -13.63 -7.40
N ILE A 11 16.65 -13.91 -6.61
CA ILE A 11 15.99 -12.98 -5.68
C ILE A 11 16.97 -12.35 -4.67
N ASN A 12 18.10 -13.02 -4.40
CA ASN A 12 19.13 -12.58 -3.45
C ASN A 12 20.25 -11.73 -4.10
N ALA A 13 20.39 -11.75 -5.43
CA ALA A 13 21.41 -10.98 -6.15
C ALA A 13 21.37 -9.47 -5.92
N PRO A 14 20.20 -8.80 -5.80
CA PRO A 14 20.17 -7.35 -5.63
C PRO A 14 20.44 -6.90 -4.19
N GLY A 15 20.59 -7.82 -3.21
CA GLY A 15 20.85 -7.47 -1.81
C GLY A 15 19.74 -6.64 -1.15
N LEU A 16 18.52 -6.74 -1.67
CA LEU A 16 17.37 -5.97 -1.20
C LEU A 16 16.70 -6.67 -0.01
N GLN A 17 16.04 -5.86 0.82
CA GLN A 17 15.25 -6.39 1.92
C GLN A 17 13.98 -7.07 1.39
N GLU A 18 13.77 -8.33 1.81
CA GLU A 18 12.52 -9.03 1.59
C GLU A 18 11.49 -8.61 2.64
N VAL A 19 10.26 -8.30 2.21
CA VAL A 19 9.14 -8.00 3.08
C VAL A 19 7.95 -8.84 2.65
N HIS A 20 7.42 -9.65 3.55
CA HIS A 20 6.16 -10.36 3.35
C HIS A 20 5.00 -9.47 3.81
N LEU A 21 4.09 -9.18 2.89
CA LEU A 21 2.84 -8.49 3.22
C LEU A 21 1.81 -9.54 3.67
N PRO A 22 1.37 -9.53 4.95
CA PRO A 22 0.41 -10.50 5.45
C PRO A 22 -0.95 -10.33 4.75
N LYS A 23 -1.61 -11.46 4.47
CA LYS A 23 -3.00 -11.47 3.98
C LYS A 23 -3.95 -10.93 5.05
N GLY A 24 -5.07 -10.34 4.62
CA GLY A 24 -6.12 -9.86 5.52
C GLY A 24 -6.93 -8.73 4.90
N ASN A 25 -7.81 -8.14 5.70
CA ASN A 25 -8.72 -7.09 5.25
C ASN A 25 -8.02 -5.73 5.18
N TYR A 26 -8.39 -4.96 4.18
CA TYR A 26 -7.95 -3.58 3.98
C TYR A 26 -9.14 -2.74 3.53
N VAL A 27 -9.26 -1.54 4.09
CA VAL A 27 -10.06 -0.48 3.47
C VAL A 27 -9.23 0.09 2.33
N ARG A 28 -9.85 0.19 1.15
CA ARG A 28 -9.21 0.67 -0.08
C ARG A 28 -9.80 2.01 -0.47
N GLU A 29 -8.98 3.05 -0.49
CA GLU A 29 -9.37 4.36 -1.00
C GLU A 29 -8.58 4.73 -2.25
N ARG A 30 -9.26 5.31 -3.24
CA ARG A 30 -8.66 5.74 -4.50
C ARG A 30 -8.36 7.24 -4.47
N ILE A 31 -7.12 7.61 -4.79
CA ILE A 31 -6.70 9.00 -5.00
C ILE A 31 -6.36 9.18 -6.48
N THR A 32 -7.07 10.10 -7.13
CA THR A 32 -6.80 10.55 -8.50
C THR A 32 -5.89 11.79 -8.50
N ASP A 33 -5.02 11.89 -9.49
CA ASP A 33 -4.00 12.94 -9.60
C ASP A 33 -3.20 13.07 -8.29
N TRP A 34 -2.79 11.93 -7.73
CA TRP A 34 -2.21 11.83 -6.39
C TRP A 34 -0.99 12.73 -6.19
N GLU A 35 -0.20 12.97 -7.23
CA GLU A 35 0.96 13.88 -7.20
C GLU A 35 0.58 15.29 -6.73
N LYS A 36 -0.63 15.75 -7.06
CA LYS A 36 -1.16 17.06 -6.65
C LYS A 36 -1.91 17.00 -5.32
N ASN A 37 -2.21 15.80 -4.85
CA ASN A 37 -3.07 15.53 -3.70
C ASN A 37 -2.35 14.80 -2.56
N LEU A 38 -1.00 14.80 -2.55
CA LEU A 38 -0.19 14.18 -1.50
C LEU A 38 -0.58 14.64 -0.09
N SER A 39 -0.94 15.92 0.06
CA SER A 39 -1.39 16.48 1.32
C SER A 39 -2.69 15.87 1.84
N GLN A 40 -3.49 15.20 1.00
CA GLN A 40 -4.75 14.56 1.40
C GLN A 40 -4.53 13.18 2.04
N ILE A 41 -3.37 12.55 1.82
CA ILE A 41 -3.08 11.19 2.30
C ILE A 41 -3.25 11.08 3.82
N PRO A 42 -2.66 11.95 4.66
CA PRO A 42 -2.85 11.87 6.12
C PRO A 42 -4.32 12.00 6.53
N PHE A 43 -5.07 12.93 5.92
CA PHE A 43 -6.50 13.12 6.24
C PHE A 43 -7.35 11.90 5.90
N ILE A 44 -7.04 11.23 4.78
CA ILE A 44 -7.72 9.99 4.38
C ILE A 44 -7.40 8.88 5.39
N ILE A 45 -6.13 8.77 5.81
CA ILE A 45 -5.71 7.80 6.82
C ILE A 45 -6.41 8.07 8.15
N ASP A 46 -6.42 9.32 8.63
CA ASP A 46 -7.08 9.71 9.88
C ASP A 46 -8.57 9.41 9.85
N LYS A 47 -9.25 9.76 8.75
CA LYS A 47 -10.68 9.50 8.57
C LYS A 47 -10.97 8.00 8.63
N ILE A 48 -10.28 7.20 7.83
CA ILE A 48 -10.51 5.74 7.80
C ILE A 48 -10.15 5.11 9.14
N SER A 49 -9.11 5.61 9.82
CA SER A 49 -8.69 5.13 11.14
C SER A 49 -9.68 5.50 12.25
N ALA A 50 -10.41 6.60 12.11
CA ALA A 50 -11.48 6.98 13.03
C ALA A 50 -12.72 6.09 12.86
N ASP A 51 -13.03 5.70 11.62
CA ASP A 51 -14.22 4.92 11.28
C ASP A 51 -14.04 3.38 11.41
N ASN A 52 -12.81 2.89 11.56
CA ASN A 52 -12.51 1.45 11.54
C ASN A 52 -11.53 1.02 12.64
N LEU A 53 -11.59 -0.25 13.04
CA LEU A 53 -10.61 -0.85 13.94
C LEU A 53 -9.33 -1.20 13.14
N VAL A 54 -8.43 -0.23 13.02
CA VAL A 54 -7.16 -0.39 12.30
C VAL A 54 -6.26 -1.41 13.01
N ASP A 55 -5.56 -2.21 12.20
CA ASP A 55 -4.57 -3.16 12.70
C ASP A 55 -3.18 -2.51 12.74
N PRO A 56 -2.65 -2.16 13.93
CA PRO A 56 -1.36 -1.47 14.06
C PRO A 56 -0.16 -2.38 13.76
N GLU A 57 -0.35 -3.70 13.70
CA GLU A 57 0.73 -4.66 13.43
C GLU A 57 0.98 -4.85 11.92
N ARG A 58 0.14 -4.25 11.07
CA ARG A 58 0.19 -4.38 9.62
C ARG A 58 0.51 -3.04 8.96
N TYR A 59 1.16 -3.11 7.80
CA TYR A 59 1.53 -1.92 7.04
C TYR A 59 0.31 -1.31 6.33
N ILE A 60 0.23 0.02 6.37
CA ILE A 60 -0.53 0.80 5.39
C ILE A 60 0.23 0.71 4.06
N ILE A 61 -0.48 0.42 2.97
CA ILE A 61 0.14 0.20 1.65
C ILE A 61 -0.32 1.29 0.69
N GLU A 62 0.66 1.98 0.10
CA GLU A 62 0.48 2.89 -1.04
C GLU A 62 0.69 2.11 -2.34
N PHE A 63 -0.39 1.84 -3.07
CA PHE A 63 -0.35 1.11 -4.33
C PHE A 63 -0.52 2.03 -5.54
N TYR A 64 0.60 2.38 -6.16
CA TYR A 64 0.70 3.22 -7.36
C TYR A 64 0.30 2.42 -8.61
N ARG A 65 -0.97 2.52 -9.02
CA ARG A 65 -1.50 1.79 -10.18
C ARG A 65 -1.09 2.44 -11.50
N SER A 66 -1.04 3.76 -11.56
CA SER A 66 -0.59 4.54 -12.72
C SER A 66 0.02 5.87 -12.25
N GLU A 67 0.57 6.65 -13.17
CA GLU A 67 1.11 7.99 -12.87
C GLU A 67 0.10 8.89 -12.15
N LYS A 68 -1.20 8.71 -12.39
CA LYS A 68 -2.26 9.54 -11.81
C LYS A 68 -3.17 8.81 -10.82
N GLU A 69 -2.94 7.53 -10.54
CA GLU A 69 -3.84 6.74 -9.70
C GLU A 69 -3.07 6.02 -8.60
N LEU A 70 -3.37 6.41 -7.36
CA LEU A 70 -2.87 5.80 -6.13
C LEU A 70 -4.04 5.15 -5.39
N PHE A 71 -3.80 3.96 -4.84
CA PHE A 71 -4.68 3.36 -3.84
C PHE A 71 -4.01 3.38 -2.47
N LEU A 72 -4.71 3.88 -1.47
CA LEU A 72 -4.35 3.70 -0.07
C LEU A 72 -5.08 2.47 0.46
N LEU A 73 -4.32 1.52 0.99
CA LEU A 73 -4.83 0.32 1.62
C LEU A 73 -4.51 0.39 3.11
N ILE A 74 -5.53 0.55 3.95
CA ILE A 74 -5.38 0.67 5.40
C ILE A 74 -5.85 -0.64 6.03
N PRO A 75 -4.97 -1.34 6.78
CA PRO A 75 -5.30 -2.65 7.34
C PRO A 75 -6.32 -2.50 8.46
N ILE A 76 -7.32 -3.36 8.46
CA ILE A 76 -8.36 -3.42 9.49
C ILE A 76 -8.45 -4.83 10.07
N LYS A 77 -8.92 -4.92 11.31
CA LYS A 77 -9.18 -6.18 12.02
C LYS A 77 -10.49 -6.82 11.58
#